data_AF-A0A4Q3UWX7-F1
#
_entry.id   AF-A0A4Q3UWX7-F1
#
_cell.length_a   1.000
_cell.length_b   1.000
_cell.length_c   1.000
_cell.angle_alpha   90.00
_cell.angle_beta   90.00
_cell.angle_gamma   90.00
#
_symmetry.space_group_name_H-M   'P 1'
#
loop_
_entity.id
_entity.type
_entity.pdbx_description
1 polymer ?
#
loop_
_entity_poly.entity_id
_entity_poly.type
_entity_poly.pdbx_seq_one_letter_code
_entity_poly.pdbx_strand_id
1 'polypeptide(L)'
;MSNILPLALLAAATPVAPDPAETMIDVTAYGARPDSREDATVAFQKAIQAVREAKDPVTLVIPKGRYDFFSTHATRRACYYSNATERDSDAIRKIAIDLSDCKALTVEGNGSELVMRGAMTMLVAERCQDLTLRNLKFDFARPTVSEITAVEKGDGYWIGKVHPDSTYRIEGGRIEWFGEDWSGVHNLVQHCDPATESVWRGSDPTASATSVIDTIGRRIRFAVPPATLDQVVVGRTYQFRDTRRSETGMWFNRSRNVSLSDLHIRSMAGFGVLFQYTENIDLRRIRVAPVDASGRTCASAADILHFSGCRGKIVVAKSILTAAHDDAINIHGTHLQV
;
A
#
# COMPACT_ATOMS: atom_id res chain seq x y z
N MET A 1 73.96 15.24 -10.05
CA MET A 1 72.85 14.73 -9.23
C MET A 1 71.92 15.90 -8.96
N SER A 2 70.77 15.97 -9.64
CA SER A 2 69.81 17.08 -9.53
C SER A 2 68.91 16.88 -8.31
N ASN A 3 68.90 17.85 -7.41
CA ASN A 3 67.93 17.95 -6.31
C ASN A 3 66.70 18.71 -6.80
N ILE A 4 65.56 18.02 -6.90
CA ILE A 4 64.24 18.63 -7.09
C ILE A 4 63.52 18.54 -5.74
N LEU A 5 63.27 19.68 -5.10
CA LEU A 5 62.36 19.78 -3.95
C LEU A 5 60.90 19.71 -4.45
N PRO A 6 60.00 18.97 -3.77
CA PRO A 6 58.58 19.01 -4.10
C PRO A 6 57.92 20.24 -3.45
N LEU A 7 57.26 21.05 -4.28
CA LEU A 7 56.41 22.17 -3.86
C LEU A 7 55.09 21.60 -3.31
N ALA A 8 54.87 21.69 -2.00
CA ALA A 8 53.60 21.30 -1.39
C ALA A 8 52.54 22.39 -1.65
N LEU A 9 51.54 22.08 -2.46
CA LEU A 9 50.34 22.90 -2.63
C LEU A 9 49.48 22.76 -1.35
N LEU A 10 49.44 23.80 -0.51
CA LEU A 10 48.38 23.94 0.49
C LEU A 10 47.09 24.33 -0.23
N ALA A 11 46.17 23.39 -0.39
CA ALA A 11 44.79 23.69 -0.76
C ALA A 11 44.09 24.32 0.46
N ALA A 12 43.82 25.62 0.40
CA ALA A 12 42.97 26.28 1.38
C ALA A 12 41.56 25.71 1.27
N ALA A 13 41.09 25.03 2.32
CA ALA A 13 39.71 24.57 2.41
C ALA A 13 38.78 25.79 2.43
N THR A 14 37.96 25.94 1.40
CA THR A 14 36.86 26.91 1.40
C THR A 14 35.88 26.52 2.51
N PRO A 15 35.49 27.45 3.40
CA PRO A 15 34.50 27.15 4.43
C PRO A 15 33.19 26.75 3.75
N VAL A 16 32.72 25.54 4.05
CA VAL A 16 31.38 25.06 3.69
C VAL A 16 30.40 25.92 4.46
N ALA A 17 29.51 26.63 3.77
CA ALA A 17 28.41 27.34 4.41
C ALA A 17 27.62 26.35 5.28
N PRO A 18 27.21 26.72 6.51
CA PRO A 18 26.38 25.84 7.33
C PRO A 18 25.12 25.48 6.54
N ASP A 19 24.74 24.19 6.57
CA ASP A 19 23.45 23.78 6.02
C ASP A 19 22.34 24.65 6.64
N PRO A 20 21.39 25.14 5.84
CA PRO A 20 20.29 25.94 6.36
C PRO A 20 19.60 25.17 7.49
N ALA A 21 19.29 25.86 8.59
CA ALA A 21 18.62 25.25 9.74
C ALA A 21 17.30 24.60 9.28
N GLU A 22 17.22 23.28 9.42
CA GLU A 22 16.06 22.49 8.99
C GLU A 22 14.83 22.81 9.84
N THR A 23 13.71 23.13 9.17
CA THR A 23 12.45 23.39 9.86
C THR A 23 11.83 22.06 10.30
N MET A 24 11.55 21.91 11.60
CA MET A 24 10.93 20.71 12.16
C MET A 24 9.43 20.97 12.42
N ILE A 25 8.57 20.14 11.84
CA ILE A 25 7.12 20.21 12.01
C ILE A 25 6.64 18.89 12.61
N ASP A 26 6.20 18.91 13.86
CA ASP A 26 5.67 17.73 14.55
C ASP A 26 4.16 17.63 14.37
N VAL A 27 3.65 16.49 13.88
CA VAL A 27 2.21 16.28 13.65
C VAL A 27 1.37 16.42 14.92
N THR A 28 1.95 16.20 16.11
CA THR A 28 1.25 16.33 17.39
C THR A 28 0.95 17.78 17.76
N ALA A 29 1.77 18.74 17.28
CA ALA A 29 1.49 20.17 17.41
C ALA A 29 0.22 20.60 16.64
N TYR A 30 -0.24 19.77 15.70
CA TYR A 30 -1.44 19.99 14.90
C TYR A 30 -2.63 19.12 15.33
N GLY A 31 -2.49 18.42 16.47
CA GLY A 31 -3.56 17.67 17.11
C GLY A 31 -3.53 16.15 16.87
N ALA A 32 -2.53 15.62 16.16
CA ALA A 32 -2.41 14.17 16.00
C ALA A 32 -2.03 13.54 17.35
N ARG A 33 -2.70 12.45 17.73
CA ARG A 33 -2.43 11.75 19.00
C ARG A 33 -1.99 10.32 18.71
N PRO A 34 -0.75 9.93 19.06
CA PRO A 34 -0.32 8.54 18.90
C PRO A 34 -1.19 7.62 19.76
N ASP A 35 -1.47 6.44 19.24
CA ASP A 35 -2.16 5.33 19.90
C ASP A 35 -3.60 5.60 20.38
N SER A 36 -4.18 6.76 20.02
CA SER A 36 -5.53 7.15 20.46
C SER A 36 -6.65 6.38 19.74
N ARG A 37 -6.37 5.80 18.56
CA ARG A 37 -7.37 5.25 17.62
C ARG A 37 -8.37 6.28 17.08
N GLU A 38 -8.17 7.55 17.41
CA GLU A 38 -8.93 8.67 16.85
C GLU A 38 -8.43 9.00 15.45
N ASP A 39 -9.25 9.72 14.69
CA ASP A 39 -8.91 10.11 13.33
C ASP A 39 -7.79 11.16 13.29
N ALA A 40 -6.63 10.78 12.77
CA ALA A 40 -5.46 11.64 12.60
C ALA A 40 -5.49 12.46 11.30
N THR A 41 -6.43 12.20 10.38
CA THR A 41 -6.41 12.73 9.01
C THR A 41 -6.36 14.27 8.97
N VAL A 42 -7.22 14.94 9.73
CA VAL A 42 -7.28 16.42 9.75
C VAL A 42 -6.02 17.02 10.40
N ALA A 43 -5.46 16.38 11.41
CA ALA A 43 -4.23 16.84 12.04
C ALA A 43 -3.03 16.77 11.09
N PHE A 44 -2.92 15.66 10.34
CA PHE A 44 -1.91 15.50 9.30
C PHE A 44 -2.08 16.51 8.17
N GLN A 45 -3.31 16.77 7.72
CA GLN A 45 -3.57 17.80 6.71
C GLN A 45 -3.09 19.18 7.15
N LYS A 46 -3.32 19.56 8.41
CA LYS A 46 -2.83 20.83 8.96
C LYS A 46 -1.31 20.89 9.06
N ALA A 47 -0.67 19.80 9.50
CA ALA A 47 0.79 19.72 9.56
C ALA A 47 1.42 19.81 8.17
N ILE A 48 0.85 19.13 7.17
CA ILE A 48 1.31 19.18 5.77
C ILE A 48 1.08 20.57 5.16
N GLN A 49 -0.01 21.26 5.53
CA GLN A 49 -0.19 22.65 5.12
C GLN A 49 0.93 23.54 5.67
N ALA A 50 1.31 23.37 6.93
CA ALA A 50 2.44 24.10 7.50
C ALA A 50 3.78 23.74 6.84
N VAL A 51 3.97 22.49 6.41
CA VAL A 51 5.14 22.08 5.59
C VAL A 51 5.22 22.90 4.31
N ARG A 52 4.10 23.10 3.61
CA ARG A 52 4.06 23.88 2.36
C ARG A 52 4.32 25.38 2.56
N GLU A 53 4.01 25.90 3.74
CA GLU A 53 4.19 27.31 4.08
C GLU A 53 5.59 27.61 4.66
N ALA A 54 6.30 26.59 5.12
CA ALA A 54 7.63 26.70 5.69
C ALA A 54 8.71 26.95 4.61
N LYS A 55 9.86 27.43 5.06
CA LYS A 55 11.05 27.51 4.20
C LYS A 55 11.76 26.16 4.18
N ASP A 56 12.00 25.67 2.97
CA ASP A 56 12.84 24.50 2.71
C ASP A 56 14.25 24.66 3.33
N PRO A 57 14.88 23.57 3.83
CA PRO A 57 14.35 22.20 3.95
C PRO A 57 13.45 22.01 5.17
N VAL A 58 12.54 21.03 5.09
CA VAL A 58 11.57 20.71 6.15
C VAL A 58 11.61 19.22 6.50
N THR A 59 11.60 18.90 7.79
CA THR A 59 11.26 17.57 8.29
C THR A 59 9.89 17.56 8.97
N LEU A 60 8.98 16.75 8.42
CA LEU A 60 7.73 16.37 9.07
C LEU A 60 8.00 15.20 10.02
N VAL A 61 7.92 15.45 11.32
CA VAL A 61 8.15 14.47 12.37
C VAL A 61 6.82 13.81 12.75
N ILE A 62 6.80 12.49 12.71
CA ILE A 62 5.72 11.66 13.23
C ILE A 62 6.26 10.93 14.45
N PRO A 63 5.96 11.40 15.69
CA PRO A 63 6.37 10.69 16.89
C PRO A 63 5.89 9.25 16.88
N LYS A 64 6.67 8.35 17.49
CA LYS A 64 6.38 6.92 17.47
C LYS A 64 4.98 6.65 18.04
N GLY A 65 4.15 5.97 17.26
CA GLY A 65 2.84 5.48 17.69
C GLY A 65 2.00 4.97 16.52
N ARG A 66 0.78 4.55 16.82
CA ARG A 66 -0.24 4.26 15.82
C ARG A 66 -1.09 5.49 15.53
N TYR A 67 -1.35 5.75 14.25
CA TYR A 67 -2.25 6.80 13.77
C TYR A 67 -3.25 6.20 12.79
N ASP A 68 -4.55 6.42 13.02
CA ASP A 68 -5.64 5.91 12.19
C ASP A 68 -6.16 7.03 11.26
N PHE A 69 -6.32 6.74 9.96
CA PHE A 69 -6.78 7.70 8.94
C PHE A 69 -8.11 7.27 8.37
N PHE A 70 -9.16 8.07 8.55
CA PHE A 70 -10.52 7.72 8.13
C PHE A 70 -10.89 8.34 6.79
N SER A 71 -11.47 7.50 5.93
CA SER A 71 -11.79 7.85 4.54
C SER A 71 -12.84 8.96 4.39
N THR A 72 -13.61 9.20 5.47
CA THR A 72 -14.59 10.26 5.58
C THR A 72 -13.95 11.65 5.58
N HIS A 73 -12.74 11.79 6.13
CA HIS A 73 -11.99 13.05 6.17
C HIS A 73 -10.79 13.08 5.21
N ALA A 74 -10.58 12.00 4.44
CA ALA A 74 -9.53 11.92 3.43
C ALA A 74 -9.67 13.03 2.37
N THR A 75 -8.54 13.50 1.86
CA THR A 75 -8.52 14.42 0.72
C THR A 75 -9.14 13.73 -0.50
N ARG A 76 -9.97 14.47 -1.25
CA ARG A 76 -10.63 13.97 -2.47
C ARG A 76 -10.28 14.84 -3.65
N ARG A 77 -9.64 14.26 -4.65
CA ARG A 77 -9.33 14.94 -5.92
C ARG A 77 -9.08 13.95 -7.04
N ALA A 78 -9.08 14.47 -8.27
CA ALA A 78 -8.75 13.69 -9.45
C ALA A 78 -7.28 13.23 -9.42
N CYS A 79 -7.06 11.93 -9.58
CA CYS A 79 -5.76 11.34 -9.83
C CYS A 79 -5.87 10.27 -10.93
N TYR A 80 -5.09 10.45 -11.99
CA TYR A 80 -5.03 9.52 -13.11
C TYR A 80 -3.85 8.56 -12.92
N TYR A 81 -4.15 7.40 -12.33
CA TYR A 81 -3.21 6.32 -12.10
C TYR A 81 -3.03 5.52 -13.40
N SER A 82 -1.86 5.59 -14.01
CA SER A 82 -1.51 4.66 -15.10
C SER A 82 -1.76 3.21 -14.65
N ASN A 83 -2.32 2.41 -15.56
CA ASN A 83 -2.64 1.00 -15.33
C ASN A 83 -3.70 0.73 -14.23
N ALA A 84 -4.33 1.77 -13.68
CA ALA A 84 -5.32 1.67 -12.60
C ALA A 84 -6.48 2.68 -12.68
N THR A 85 -6.53 3.55 -13.69
CA THR A 85 -7.73 4.38 -13.99
C THR A 85 -8.49 3.78 -15.16
N GLU A 86 -9.59 3.09 -14.85
CA GLU A 86 -10.51 2.52 -15.84
C GLU A 86 -11.25 3.60 -16.64
N ARG A 87 -11.71 3.23 -17.85
CA ARG A 87 -12.40 4.14 -18.78
C ARG A 87 -13.67 4.79 -18.19
N ASP A 88 -14.36 4.08 -17.31
CA ASP A 88 -15.59 4.51 -16.64
C ASP A 88 -15.33 5.15 -15.26
N SER A 89 -14.07 5.35 -14.87
CA SER A 89 -13.72 5.99 -13.60
C SER A 89 -13.88 7.51 -13.67
N ASP A 90 -14.45 8.11 -12.63
CA ASP A 90 -14.43 9.57 -12.39
C ASP A 90 -13.05 10.11 -11.98
N ALA A 91 -12.05 9.22 -11.85
CA ALA A 91 -10.70 9.46 -11.36
C ALA A 91 -10.61 10.11 -9.97
N ILE A 92 -11.70 10.25 -9.22
CA ILE A 92 -11.67 10.83 -7.88
C ILE A 92 -11.17 9.78 -6.89
N ARG A 93 -10.12 10.13 -6.14
CA ARG A 93 -9.45 9.23 -5.20
C ARG A 93 -9.56 9.78 -3.78
N LYS A 94 -9.65 8.89 -2.80
CA LYS A 94 -9.53 9.24 -1.38
C LYS A 94 -8.07 9.10 -0.97
N ILE A 95 -7.48 10.14 -0.41
CA ILE A 95 -6.05 10.20 -0.11
C ILE A 95 -5.86 10.47 1.38
N ALA A 96 -5.19 9.57 2.08
CA ALA A 96 -4.90 9.73 3.52
C ALA A 96 -3.87 10.85 3.75
N ILE A 97 -2.77 10.81 2.99
CA ILE A 97 -1.64 11.75 3.11
C ILE A 97 -1.32 12.31 1.72
N ASP A 98 -1.58 13.59 1.50
CA ASP A 98 -1.28 14.27 0.24
C ASP A 98 -0.09 15.23 0.40
N LEU A 99 1.10 14.78 -0.02
CA LEU A 99 2.35 15.54 0.02
C LEU A 99 2.59 16.36 -1.24
N SER A 100 1.59 16.55 -2.10
CA SER A 100 1.80 17.22 -3.39
C SER A 100 2.37 18.62 -3.23
N ASP A 101 3.20 18.98 -4.22
CA ASP A 101 3.88 20.27 -4.35
C ASP A 101 4.92 20.57 -3.24
N CYS A 102 5.38 19.56 -2.50
CA CYS A 102 6.44 19.71 -1.50
C CYS A 102 7.85 19.64 -2.13
N LYS A 103 8.79 20.40 -1.56
CA LYS A 103 10.20 20.43 -1.97
C LYS A 103 11.11 20.23 -0.75
N ALA A 104 12.22 19.53 -0.91
CA ALA A 104 13.21 19.27 0.14
C ALA A 104 12.56 18.82 1.47
N LEU A 105 11.67 17.82 1.36
CA LEU A 105 10.87 17.31 2.47
C LEU A 105 11.39 15.95 2.92
N THR A 106 11.64 15.81 4.21
CA THR A 106 11.80 14.52 4.88
C THR A 106 10.57 14.22 5.74
N VAL A 107 9.96 13.06 5.55
CA VAL A 107 8.95 12.50 6.45
C VAL A 107 9.65 11.47 7.34
N GLU A 108 9.84 11.83 8.61
CA GLU A 108 10.47 10.98 9.63
C GLU A 108 9.40 10.29 10.47
N GLY A 109 9.23 8.99 10.24
CA GLY A 109 8.20 8.19 10.87
C GLY A 109 8.50 7.69 12.29
N ASN A 110 9.75 7.68 12.73
CA ASN A 110 10.18 7.15 14.04
C ASN A 110 9.65 5.73 14.37
N GLY A 111 9.39 4.90 13.35
CA GLY A 111 8.85 3.54 13.49
C GLY A 111 7.33 3.46 13.67
N SER A 112 6.61 4.56 13.43
CA SER A 112 5.15 4.69 13.53
C SER A 112 4.38 3.80 12.58
N GLU A 113 3.15 3.51 12.95
CA GLU A 113 2.19 2.75 12.16
C GLU A 113 1.03 3.63 11.71
N LEU A 114 0.84 3.76 10.41
CA LEU A 114 -0.22 4.52 9.78
C LEU A 114 -1.27 3.54 9.25
N VAL A 115 -2.47 3.57 9.81
CA VAL A 115 -3.54 2.59 9.54
C VAL A 115 -4.70 3.25 8.83
N MET A 116 -5.00 2.77 7.64
CA MET A 116 -6.11 3.24 6.83
C MET A 116 -7.42 2.60 7.30
N ARG A 117 -8.42 3.45 7.53
CA ARG A 117 -9.79 3.14 7.94
C ARG A 117 -10.73 3.45 6.77
N GLY A 118 -11.05 2.41 5.99
CA GLY A 118 -11.72 2.48 4.70
C GLY A 118 -10.79 2.26 3.50
N ALA A 119 -11.37 2.07 2.32
CA ALA A 119 -10.61 1.91 1.08
C ALA A 119 -10.11 3.29 0.62
N MET A 120 -8.79 3.51 0.56
CA MET A 120 -8.21 4.79 0.14
C MET A 120 -6.78 4.60 -0.34
N THR A 121 -6.25 5.58 -1.04
CA THR A 121 -4.83 5.72 -1.33
C THR A 121 -4.08 6.21 -0.10
N MET A 122 -3.04 5.49 0.33
CA MET A 122 -2.34 5.77 1.60
C MET A 122 -1.54 7.06 1.51
N LEU A 123 -0.87 7.30 0.38
CA LEU A 123 -0.03 8.47 0.19
C LEU A 123 0.04 8.89 -1.27
N VAL A 124 -0.05 10.19 -1.52
CA VAL A 124 0.25 10.81 -2.82
C VAL A 124 1.39 11.81 -2.68
N ALA A 125 2.34 11.75 -3.60
CA ALA A 125 3.38 12.74 -3.80
C ALA A 125 3.42 13.13 -5.29
N GLU A 126 2.70 14.20 -5.63
CA GLU A 126 2.65 14.73 -6.99
C GLU A 126 3.46 16.02 -7.08
N ARG A 127 4.25 16.19 -8.15
CA ARG A 127 5.10 17.39 -8.38
C ARG A 127 6.05 17.70 -7.22
N CYS A 128 6.57 16.66 -6.55
CA CYS A 128 7.54 16.81 -5.47
C CYS A 128 8.98 16.83 -5.98
N GLN A 129 9.87 17.49 -5.25
CA GLN A 129 11.31 17.47 -5.52
C GLN A 129 12.10 17.23 -4.23
N ASP A 130 13.06 16.30 -4.25
CA ASP A 130 13.93 15.99 -3.10
C ASP A 130 13.09 15.52 -1.89
N LEU A 131 12.37 14.42 -2.09
CA LEU A 131 11.43 13.84 -1.10
C LEU A 131 12.02 12.58 -0.47
N THR A 132 12.09 12.54 0.86
CA THR A 132 12.48 11.35 1.63
C THR A 132 11.34 10.89 2.53
N LEU A 133 10.97 9.60 2.48
CA LEU A 133 10.09 8.98 3.48
C LEU A 133 10.86 7.86 4.17
N ARG A 134 10.85 7.84 5.50
CA ARG A 134 11.53 6.78 6.25
C ARG A 134 10.90 6.40 7.58
N ASN A 135 11.21 5.17 8.01
CA ASN A 135 10.83 4.62 9.32
C ASN A 135 9.31 4.57 9.55
N LEU A 136 8.55 4.07 8.57
CA LEU A 136 7.08 3.99 8.66
C LEU A 136 6.55 2.58 8.38
N LYS A 137 5.41 2.27 8.98
CA LYS A 137 4.61 1.08 8.68
C LYS A 137 3.25 1.53 8.16
N PHE A 138 2.74 0.86 7.15
CA PHE A 138 1.43 1.13 6.56
C PHE A 138 0.57 -0.13 6.61
N ASP A 139 -0.68 0.03 7.00
CA ASP A 139 -1.64 -1.08 7.06
C ASP A 139 -3.08 -0.61 6.82
N PHE A 140 -3.98 -1.56 6.62
CA PHE A 140 -5.42 -1.31 6.61
C PHE A 140 -6.05 -2.03 7.79
N ALA A 141 -6.96 -1.38 8.50
CA ALA A 141 -7.74 -2.06 9.54
C ALA A 141 -8.62 -3.17 8.95
N ARG A 142 -9.07 -2.97 7.71
CA ARG A 142 -9.76 -3.96 6.90
C ARG A 142 -9.22 -3.86 5.44
N PRO A 143 -8.32 -4.76 5.02
CA PRO A 143 -7.86 -4.86 3.63
C PRO A 143 -8.99 -5.08 2.61
N THR A 144 -8.84 -4.63 1.37
CA THR A 144 -9.86 -4.86 0.31
C THR A 144 -9.88 -6.29 -0.22
N VAL A 145 -8.88 -7.11 0.11
CA VAL A 145 -8.86 -8.55 -0.18
C VAL A 145 -9.44 -9.31 1.01
N SER A 146 -10.36 -10.22 0.75
CA SER A 146 -10.94 -11.11 1.76
C SER A 146 -10.33 -12.50 1.67
N GLU A 147 -10.25 -13.21 2.78
CA GLU A 147 -9.60 -14.53 2.83
C GLU A 147 -10.51 -15.57 3.50
N ILE A 148 -10.65 -16.72 2.85
CA ILE A 148 -11.30 -17.92 3.41
C ILE A 148 -10.34 -19.09 3.29
N THR A 149 -10.02 -19.76 4.39
CA THR A 149 -9.27 -21.01 4.36
C THR A 149 -10.24 -22.19 4.37
N ALA A 150 -10.15 -23.10 3.39
CA ALA A 150 -10.93 -24.34 3.45
C ALA A 150 -10.42 -25.23 4.58
N VAL A 151 -11.32 -25.62 5.48
CA VAL A 151 -10.97 -26.41 6.68
C VAL A 151 -11.57 -27.81 6.65
N GLU A 152 -12.60 -28.03 5.85
CA GLU A 152 -13.30 -29.31 5.75
C GLU A 152 -13.95 -29.44 4.37
N LYS A 153 -14.03 -30.66 3.86
CA LYS A 153 -14.87 -31.01 2.71
C LYS A 153 -15.53 -32.37 2.92
N GLY A 154 -16.75 -32.54 2.43
CA GLY A 154 -17.49 -33.79 2.43
C GLY A 154 -18.36 -33.91 1.19
N ASP A 155 -19.24 -34.91 1.15
CA ASP A 155 -20.10 -35.13 -0.04
C ASP A 155 -21.09 -33.97 -0.23
N GLY A 156 -20.95 -33.24 -1.33
CA GLY A 156 -21.78 -32.09 -1.68
C GLY A 156 -21.58 -30.82 -0.83
N TYR A 157 -20.47 -30.70 -0.08
CA TYR A 157 -20.19 -29.46 0.67
C TYR A 157 -18.71 -29.25 0.99
N TRP A 158 -18.38 -28.01 1.34
CA TRP A 158 -17.15 -27.67 2.04
C TRP A 158 -17.38 -26.60 3.11
N ILE A 159 -16.47 -26.49 4.06
CA ILE A 159 -16.49 -25.47 5.12
C ILE A 159 -15.25 -24.60 4.98
N GLY A 160 -15.48 -23.29 4.87
CA GLY A 160 -14.45 -22.26 4.88
C GLY A 160 -14.41 -21.54 6.22
N LYS A 161 -13.22 -21.32 6.77
CA LYS A 161 -13.00 -20.41 7.91
C LYS A 161 -12.57 -19.05 7.37
N VAL A 162 -13.40 -18.04 7.63
CA VAL A 162 -13.13 -16.66 7.18
C VAL A 162 -12.08 -16.03 8.08
N HIS A 163 -11.09 -15.34 7.48
CA HIS A 163 -10.05 -14.62 8.20
C HIS A 163 -10.65 -13.54 9.13
N PRO A 164 -10.11 -13.29 10.34
CA PRO A 164 -10.64 -12.30 11.28
C PRO A 164 -10.82 -10.88 10.71
N ASP A 165 -9.92 -10.45 9.84
CA ASP A 165 -10.00 -9.13 9.20
C ASP A 165 -10.95 -9.09 7.99
N SER A 166 -11.51 -10.23 7.59
CA SER A 166 -12.45 -10.34 6.47
C SER A 166 -13.90 -10.28 6.94
N THR A 167 -14.46 -9.07 7.00
CA THR A 167 -15.87 -8.83 7.33
C THR A 167 -16.79 -9.17 6.15
N TYR A 168 -17.90 -9.85 6.44
CA TYR A 168 -18.82 -10.39 5.45
C TYR A 168 -20.26 -10.43 5.96
N ARG A 169 -21.20 -10.55 5.02
CA ARG A 169 -22.60 -10.92 5.26
C ARG A 169 -23.08 -11.87 4.17
N ILE A 170 -24.15 -12.61 4.45
CA ILE A 170 -24.78 -13.50 3.47
C ILE A 170 -26.06 -12.83 2.97
N GLU A 171 -26.06 -12.46 1.70
CA GLU A 171 -27.21 -11.84 1.03
C GLU A 171 -27.52 -12.60 -0.25
N GLY A 172 -28.81 -12.93 -0.46
CA GLY A 172 -29.25 -13.65 -1.66
C GLY A 172 -28.54 -15.00 -1.89
N GLY A 173 -28.09 -15.66 -0.82
CA GLY A 173 -27.34 -16.91 -0.90
C GLY A 173 -25.88 -16.75 -1.35
N ARG A 174 -25.32 -15.53 -1.32
CA ARG A 174 -23.93 -15.24 -1.68
C ARG A 174 -23.24 -14.48 -0.57
N ILE A 175 -21.91 -14.52 -0.57
CA ILE A 175 -21.09 -13.71 0.32
C ILE A 175 -20.91 -12.33 -0.28
N GLU A 176 -21.32 -11.31 0.47
CA GLU A 176 -20.90 -9.94 0.25
C GLU A 176 -19.79 -9.59 1.24
N TRP A 177 -18.69 -9.04 0.73
CA TRP A 177 -17.60 -8.51 1.55
C TRP A 177 -17.84 -7.04 1.82
N PHE A 178 -17.51 -6.58 3.03
CA PHE A 178 -17.58 -5.15 3.33
C PHE A 178 -16.42 -4.68 4.20
N GLY A 179 -16.18 -3.37 4.20
CA GLY A 179 -15.35 -2.63 5.14
C GLY A 179 -16.12 -1.41 5.64
N GLU A 180 -15.42 -0.41 6.17
CA GLU A 180 -16.07 0.77 6.75
C GLU A 180 -16.83 1.63 5.74
N ASP A 181 -16.32 1.73 4.51
CA ASP A 181 -16.86 2.62 3.47
C ASP A 181 -16.92 1.97 2.08
N TRP A 182 -16.83 0.64 2.04
CA TRP A 182 -16.93 -0.14 0.82
C TRP A 182 -17.66 -1.45 1.10
N SER A 183 -18.42 -1.91 0.13
CA SER A 183 -18.90 -3.29 0.08
C SER A 183 -18.91 -3.76 -1.36
N GLY A 184 -18.92 -5.08 -1.56
CA GLY A 184 -18.93 -5.63 -2.89
C GLY A 184 -18.88 -7.14 -2.94
N VAL A 185 -19.25 -7.65 -4.11
CA VAL A 185 -19.03 -9.03 -4.50
C VAL A 185 -17.71 -9.09 -5.25
N HIS A 186 -16.93 -10.13 -4.98
CA HIS A 186 -15.67 -10.36 -5.66
C HIS A 186 -15.92 -10.78 -7.13
N ASN A 187 -14.94 -10.53 -7.99
CA ASN A 187 -14.96 -10.99 -9.39
C ASN A 187 -13.68 -11.74 -9.78
N LEU A 188 -12.73 -11.88 -8.86
CA LEU A 188 -11.53 -12.70 -9.04
C LEU A 188 -11.11 -13.35 -7.72
N VAL A 189 -10.63 -14.60 -7.83
CA VAL A 189 -10.09 -15.37 -6.71
C VAL A 189 -8.64 -15.78 -6.99
N GLN A 190 -7.77 -15.61 -5.99
CA GLN A 190 -6.47 -16.26 -5.97
C GLN A 190 -6.44 -17.40 -4.97
N HIS A 191 -5.67 -18.43 -5.31
CA HIS A 191 -5.42 -19.60 -4.49
C HIS A 191 -4.06 -19.42 -3.87
N CYS A 192 -4.00 -19.37 -2.55
CA CYS A 192 -2.76 -19.33 -1.78
C CYS A 192 -2.53 -20.68 -1.12
N ASP A 193 -1.44 -21.33 -1.50
CA ASP A 193 -0.99 -22.58 -0.91
C ASP A 193 0.12 -22.30 0.11
N PRO A 194 -0.17 -22.37 1.42
CA PRO A 194 0.82 -22.06 2.44
C PRO A 194 1.94 -23.10 2.50
N ALA A 195 1.74 -24.31 1.99
CA ALA A 195 2.77 -25.35 2.02
C ALA A 195 3.88 -25.12 0.99
N THR A 196 3.52 -24.53 -0.16
CA THR A 196 4.47 -24.22 -1.25
C THR A 196 4.76 -22.73 -1.37
N GLU A 197 4.23 -21.91 -0.46
CA GLU A 197 4.32 -20.44 -0.47
C GLU A 197 3.96 -19.83 -1.84
N SER A 198 2.98 -20.44 -2.51
CA SER A 198 2.62 -20.09 -3.89
C SER A 198 1.25 -19.44 -3.95
N VAL A 199 1.09 -18.51 -4.90
CA VAL A 199 -0.19 -17.87 -5.18
C VAL A 199 -0.44 -17.85 -6.69
N TRP A 200 -1.67 -18.18 -7.11
CA TRP A 200 -2.06 -18.14 -8.52
C TRP A 200 -3.55 -17.83 -8.69
N ARG A 201 -3.92 -17.34 -9.87
CA ARG A 201 -5.33 -17.16 -10.24
C ARG A 201 -5.99 -18.53 -10.40
N GLY A 202 -7.07 -18.77 -9.66
CA GLY A 202 -7.80 -20.04 -9.69
C GLY A 202 -9.30 -19.82 -9.82
N SER A 203 -10.05 -20.92 -9.86
CA SER A 203 -11.51 -20.87 -9.88
C SER A 203 -12.06 -20.35 -8.54
N ASP A 204 -13.24 -19.76 -8.59
CA ASP A 204 -13.98 -19.38 -7.39
C ASP A 204 -14.67 -20.61 -6.77
N PRO A 205 -14.25 -21.07 -5.57
CA PRO A 205 -14.85 -22.24 -4.92
C PRO A 205 -16.27 -21.97 -4.39
N THR A 206 -16.74 -20.71 -4.42
CA THR A 206 -18.07 -20.29 -3.96
C THR A 206 -19.06 -20.13 -5.12
N ALA A 207 -18.59 -20.05 -6.38
CA ALA A 207 -19.42 -19.77 -7.54
C ALA A 207 -20.54 -20.79 -7.78
N SER A 208 -20.30 -22.06 -7.43
CA SER A 208 -21.25 -23.16 -7.60
C SER A 208 -22.12 -23.43 -6.35
N ALA A 209 -22.03 -22.58 -5.33
CA ALA A 209 -22.76 -22.79 -4.09
C ALA A 209 -24.29 -22.70 -4.33
N THR A 210 -25.00 -23.74 -3.92
CA THR A 210 -26.47 -23.78 -3.92
C THR A 210 -27.06 -23.28 -2.59
N SER A 211 -26.24 -23.30 -1.53
CA SER A 211 -26.58 -22.74 -0.22
C SER A 211 -25.31 -22.28 0.50
N VAL A 212 -25.40 -21.16 1.19
CA VAL A 212 -24.33 -20.57 2.00
C VAL A 212 -24.90 -20.29 3.38
N ILE A 213 -24.35 -20.96 4.40
CA ILE A 213 -24.84 -20.88 5.77
C ILE A 213 -23.68 -20.47 6.67
N ASP A 214 -23.83 -19.33 7.35
CA ASP A 214 -22.90 -18.92 8.39
C ASP A 214 -23.13 -19.75 9.64
N THR A 215 -22.05 -20.24 10.23
CA THR A 215 -22.04 -21.07 11.43
C THR A 215 -21.09 -20.47 12.46
N ILE A 216 -21.09 -21.05 13.67
CA ILE A 216 -20.32 -20.49 14.77
C ILE A 216 -18.81 -20.43 14.46
N GLY A 217 -18.16 -19.34 14.92
CA GLY A 217 -16.71 -19.19 14.80
C GLY A 217 -16.22 -18.78 13.41
N ARG A 218 -17.02 -18.02 12.65
CA ARG A 218 -16.69 -17.53 11.29
C ARG A 218 -16.44 -18.66 10.30
N ARG A 219 -17.22 -19.72 10.44
CA ARG A 219 -17.19 -20.89 9.56
C ARG A 219 -18.40 -20.82 8.67
N ILE A 220 -18.19 -20.81 7.36
CA ILE A 220 -19.28 -20.80 6.39
C ILE A 220 -19.33 -22.18 5.74
N ARG A 221 -20.51 -22.79 5.76
CA ARG A 221 -20.79 -24.02 5.03
C ARG A 221 -21.33 -23.66 3.65
N PHE A 222 -20.67 -24.16 2.61
CA PHE A 222 -21.10 -24.05 1.23
C PHE A 222 -21.61 -25.41 0.77
N ALA A 223 -22.90 -25.52 0.45
CA ALA A 223 -23.42 -26.67 -0.28
C ALA A 223 -23.10 -26.48 -1.77
N VAL A 224 -22.49 -27.48 -2.40
CA VAL A 224 -22.02 -27.42 -3.80
C VAL A 224 -22.28 -28.76 -4.51
N PRO A 225 -22.40 -28.79 -5.84
CA PRO A 225 -22.44 -30.05 -6.58
C PRO A 225 -21.16 -30.87 -6.32
N PRO A 226 -21.23 -32.20 -6.07
CA PRO A 226 -20.05 -33.02 -5.80
C PRO A 226 -18.94 -32.89 -6.86
N ALA A 227 -19.31 -32.71 -8.14
CA ALA A 227 -18.36 -32.55 -9.25
C ALA A 227 -17.49 -31.27 -9.18
N THR A 228 -17.82 -30.28 -8.34
CA THR A 228 -17.01 -29.05 -8.19
C THR A 228 -16.04 -29.12 -7.00
N LEU A 229 -16.12 -30.15 -6.16
CA LEU A 229 -15.29 -30.28 -4.95
C LEU A 229 -13.80 -30.53 -5.23
N ASP A 230 -13.44 -30.99 -6.43
CA ASP A 230 -12.03 -31.14 -6.84
C ASP A 230 -11.30 -29.79 -6.89
N GLN A 231 -12.05 -28.68 -7.00
CA GLN A 231 -11.51 -27.32 -6.97
C GLN A 231 -11.23 -26.84 -5.53
N VAL A 232 -11.72 -27.58 -4.53
CA VAL A 232 -11.57 -27.26 -3.11
C VAL A 232 -10.49 -28.14 -2.45
N VAL A 233 -9.44 -27.48 -1.96
CA VAL A 233 -8.31 -28.11 -1.27
C VAL A 233 -8.30 -27.67 0.19
N VAL A 234 -8.48 -28.61 1.11
CA VAL A 234 -8.41 -28.33 2.55
C VAL A 234 -7.00 -27.85 2.91
N GLY A 235 -6.93 -26.78 3.72
CA GLY A 235 -5.70 -26.07 4.06
C GLY A 235 -5.36 -24.91 3.12
N ARG A 236 -5.98 -24.82 1.94
CA ARG A 236 -5.78 -23.72 1.00
C ARG A 236 -6.54 -22.48 1.44
N THR A 237 -5.91 -21.32 1.29
CA THR A 237 -6.55 -20.02 1.47
C THR A 237 -6.97 -19.46 0.12
N TYR A 238 -8.23 -19.08 0.01
CA TYR A 238 -8.82 -18.42 -1.16
C TYR A 238 -8.92 -16.92 -0.87
N GLN A 239 -8.35 -16.12 -1.76
CA GLN A 239 -8.22 -14.68 -1.65
C GLN A 239 -9.18 -14.02 -2.65
N PHE A 240 -10.21 -13.35 -2.15
CA PHE A 240 -11.31 -12.78 -2.92
C PHE A 240 -11.12 -11.28 -3.07
N ARG A 241 -11.26 -10.76 -4.29
CA ARG A 241 -11.17 -9.32 -4.55
C ARG A 241 -12.11 -8.85 -5.65
N ASP A 242 -12.36 -7.55 -5.66
CA ASP A 242 -12.77 -6.83 -6.86
C ASP A 242 -11.50 -6.41 -7.65
N THR A 243 -11.52 -6.63 -8.96
CA THR A 243 -10.45 -6.19 -9.87
C THR A 243 -10.45 -4.70 -10.16
N ARG A 244 -11.51 -3.96 -9.82
CA ARG A 244 -11.55 -2.51 -10.02
C ARG A 244 -10.50 -1.82 -9.15
N ARG A 245 -9.53 -1.17 -9.79
CA ARG A 245 -8.41 -0.47 -9.12
C ARG A 245 -8.78 0.97 -8.77
N SER A 246 -9.78 1.16 -7.91
CA SER A 246 -10.26 2.49 -7.53
C SER A 246 -9.28 3.29 -6.67
N GLU A 247 -8.33 2.63 -6.02
CA GLU A 247 -7.30 3.23 -5.17
C GLU A 247 -5.94 2.56 -5.44
N THR A 248 -4.85 3.15 -4.94
CA THR A 248 -3.50 2.59 -5.05
C THR A 248 -2.80 2.67 -3.69
N GLY A 249 -1.82 1.82 -3.42
CA GLY A 249 -1.05 1.90 -2.18
C GLY A 249 -0.43 3.28 -1.97
N MET A 250 0.44 3.70 -2.89
CA MET A 250 1.00 5.05 -2.93
C MET A 250 1.17 5.52 -4.37
N TRP A 251 1.14 6.82 -4.60
CA TRP A 251 1.31 7.39 -5.94
C TRP A 251 2.34 8.52 -5.96
N PHE A 252 3.41 8.32 -6.70
CA PHE A 252 4.46 9.31 -6.94
C PHE A 252 4.36 9.75 -8.40
N ASN A 253 3.92 10.98 -8.65
CA ASN A 253 3.65 11.46 -10.01
C ASN A 253 4.45 12.72 -10.32
N ARG A 254 5.10 12.76 -11.49
CA ARG A 254 5.84 13.93 -11.98
C ARG A 254 6.79 14.51 -10.93
N SER A 255 7.44 13.63 -10.17
CA SER A 255 8.33 14.01 -9.07
C SER A 255 9.79 13.72 -9.44
N ARG A 256 10.73 14.28 -8.67
CA ARG A 256 12.17 14.08 -8.89
C ARG A 256 12.90 13.86 -7.57
N ASN A 257 13.86 12.93 -7.57
CA ASN A 257 14.70 12.59 -6.42
C ASN A 257 13.83 12.13 -5.24
N VAL A 258 13.24 10.95 -5.38
CA VAL A 258 12.39 10.33 -4.35
C VAL A 258 13.14 9.19 -3.68
N SER A 259 13.29 9.25 -2.35
CA SER A 259 13.88 8.17 -1.56
C SER A 259 12.89 7.61 -0.55
N LEU A 260 12.69 6.30 -0.58
CA LEU A 260 11.93 5.57 0.44
C LEU A 260 12.87 4.62 1.17
N SER A 261 12.87 4.63 2.49
CA SER A 261 13.68 3.69 3.27
C SER A 261 13.01 3.20 4.56
N ASP A 262 13.27 1.95 4.93
CA ASP A 262 12.74 1.37 6.17
C ASP A 262 11.21 1.47 6.26
N LEU A 263 10.55 1.08 5.16
CA LEU A 263 9.09 1.04 5.07
C LEU A 263 8.58 -0.39 5.17
N HIS A 264 7.54 -0.62 5.96
CA HIS A 264 6.79 -1.88 5.95
C HIS A 264 5.34 -1.63 5.53
N ILE A 265 5.00 -2.02 4.30
CA ILE A 265 3.63 -1.95 3.77
C ILE A 265 3.00 -3.34 3.91
N ARG A 266 2.02 -3.46 4.80
CA ARG A 266 1.39 -4.75 5.15
C ARG A 266 0.20 -5.10 4.28
N SER A 267 -0.47 -4.06 3.76
CA SER A 267 -1.62 -4.18 2.86
C SER A 267 -1.75 -2.93 2.02
N MET A 268 -2.27 -3.06 0.81
CA MET A 268 -2.65 -1.97 -0.09
C MET A 268 -4.07 -2.18 -0.63
N ALA A 269 -4.79 -1.10 -0.90
CA ALA A 269 -6.10 -1.14 -1.54
C ALA A 269 -5.94 -0.93 -3.05
N GLY A 270 -6.58 -1.78 -3.85
CA GLY A 270 -6.60 -1.68 -5.31
C GLY A 270 -5.25 -2.03 -5.96
N PHE A 271 -4.41 -1.01 -6.19
CA PHE A 271 -3.12 -1.12 -6.89
C PHE A 271 -1.90 -0.93 -5.96
N GLY A 272 -0.69 -1.13 -6.50
CA GLY A 272 0.56 -1.10 -5.73
C GLY A 272 1.10 0.30 -5.38
N VAL A 273 2.41 0.39 -5.17
CA VAL A 273 3.15 1.64 -5.15
C VAL A 273 3.48 2.04 -6.59
N LEU A 274 2.80 3.07 -7.08
CA LEU A 274 2.91 3.54 -8.46
C LEU A 274 3.83 4.77 -8.54
N PHE A 275 4.91 4.63 -9.28
CA PHE A 275 5.74 5.72 -9.76
C PHE A 275 5.38 6.03 -11.22
N GLN A 276 5.00 7.27 -11.47
CA GLN A 276 4.55 7.73 -12.77
C GLN A 276 5.29 9.01 -13.15
N TYR A 277 5.91 9.04 -14.34
CA TYR A 277 6.68 10.20 -14.82
C TYR A 277 7.68 10.75 -13.79
N THR A 278 8.26 9.88 -12.97
CA THR A 278 9.12 10.25 -11.84
C THR A 278 10.59 9.95 -12.18
N GLU A 279 11.48 10.85 -11.77
CA GLU A 279 12.91 10.77 -12.06
C GLU A 279 13.72 10.52 -10.79
N ASN A 280 14.71 9.62 -10.86
CA ASN A 280 15.62 9.25 -9.77
C ASN A 280 14.87 8.75 -8.52
N ILE A 281 14.75 7.43 -8.43
CA ILE A 281 13.97 6.74 -7.39
C ILE A 281 14.91 5.79 -6.64
N ASP A 282 15.01 5.94 -5.32
CA ASP A 282 15.87 5.14 -4.45
C ASP A 282 15.08 4.48 -3.33
N LEU A 283 14.82 3.18 -3.49
CA LEU A 283 14.02 2.36 -2.58
C LEU A 283 14.93 1.38 -1.86
N ARG A 284 15.06 1.51 -0.53
CA ARG A 284 15.91 0.63 0.28
C ARG A 284 15.17 0.06 1.47
N ARG A 285 15.33 -1.23 1.75
CA ARG A 285 14.69 -1.85 2.94
C ARG A 285 13.18 -1.64 2.95
N ILE A 286 12.57 -1.83 1.78
CA ILE A 286 11.11 -1.83 1.64
C ILE A 286 10.63 -3.25 1.86
N ARG A 287 9.73 -3.44 2.81
CA ARG A 287 9.04 -4.71 3.04
C ARG A 287 7.58 -4.56 2.63
N VAL A 288 7.18 -5.22 1.56
CA VAL A 288 5.77 -5.41 1.21
C VAL A 288 5.44 -6.87 1.49
N ALA A 289 4.79 -7.10 2.63
CA ALA A 289 4.40 -8.41 3.12
C ALA A 289 3.44 -8.24 4.30
N PRO A 290 2.45 -9.13 4.48
CA PRO A 290 1.71 -9.21 5.73
C PRO A 290 2.64 -9.44 6.94
N VAL A 291 2.14 -9.17 8.13
CA VAL A 291 2.81 -9.59 9.36
C VAL A 291 2.33 -10.99 9.74
N ASP A 292 3.24 -11.89 10.08
CA ASP A 292 2.93 -13.30 10.42
C ASP A 292 1.85 -13.38 11.50
N ALA A 293 1.95 -12.52 12.52
CA ALA A 293 0.98 -12.44 13.62
C ALA A 293 -0.44 -12.05 13.18
N SER A 294 -0.63 -11.46 11.99
CA SER A 294 -1.97 -11.16 11.47
C SER A 294 -2.66 -12.37 10.87
N GLY A 295 -1.92 -13.40 10.42
CA GLY A 295 -2.49 -14.55 9.70
C GLY A 295 -2.91 -14.26 8.26
N ARG A 296 -2.79 -13.01 7.79
CA ARG A 296 -3.06 -12.61 6.41
C ARG A 296 -2.03 -13.19 5.45
N THR A 297 -2.46 -13.51 4.24
CA THR A 297 -1.61 -14.08 3.19
C THR A 297 -1.45 -13.18 1.96
N CYS A 298 -2.14 -12.04 1.92
CA CYS A 298 -2.07 -11.07 0.83
C CYS A 298 -1.72 -9.66 1.34
N ALA A 299 -0.75 -9.01 0.70
CA ALA A 299 -0.40 -7.59 0.89
C ALA A 299 -0.83 -6.70 -0.28
N SER A 300 -0.91 -7.23 -1.51
CA SER A 300 -1.33 -6.47 -2.68
C SER A 300 -2.27 -7.26 -3.59
N ALA A 301 -3.40 -6.66 -3.94
CA ALA A 301 -4.37 -7.24 -4.87
C ALA A 301 -3.93 -7.14 -6.35
N ALA A 302 -2.79 -6.50 -6.60
CA ALA A 302 -2.16 -6.27 -7.90
C ALA A 302 -0.63 -6.23 -7.73
N ASP A 303 0.06 -5.52 -8.61
CA ASP A 303 1.50 -5.29 -8.58
C ASP A 303 1.97 -4.71 -7.22
N ILE A 304 3.24 -4.90 -6.87
CA ILE A 304 3.84 -4.27 -5.69
C ILE A 304 4.46 -2.92 -6.02
N LEU A 305 5.49 -2.90 -6.87
CA LEU A 305 6.15 -1.68 -7.34
C LEU A 305 5.93 -1.52 -8.84
N HIS A 306 5.31 -0.44 -9.26
CA HIS A 306 4.98 -0.20 -10.66
C HIS A 306 5.58 1.13 -11.13
N PHE A 307 6.29 1.12 -12.25
CA PHE A 307 7.02 2.27 -12.78
C PHE A 307 6.59 2.53 -14.22
N SER A 308 5.83 3.60 -14.43
CA SER A 308 5.28 3.98 -15.74
C SER A 308 5.87 5.31 -16.21
N GLY A 309 6.63 5.27 -17.32
CA GLY A 309 7.24 6.47 -17.91
C GLY A 309 8.28 7.16 -17.01
N CYS A 310 8.91 6.42 -16.10
CA CYS A 310 9.96 6.94 -15.22
C CYS A 310 11.31 7.07 -15.96
N ARG A 311 12.21 7.92 -15.45
CA ARG A 311 13.54 8.15 -16.04
C ARG A 311 14.65 8.27 -14.98
N GLY A 312 15.90 8.34 -15.43
CA GLY A 312 17.06 8.42 -14.54
C GLY A 312 17.35 7.08 -13.87
N LYS A 313 17.80 7.09 -12.62
CA LYS A 313 18.18 5.86 -11.90
C LYS A 313 17.02 5.36 -11.02
N ILE A 314 16.66 4.08 -11.17
CA ILE A 314 15.75 3.38 -10.26
C ILE A 314 16.56 2.35 -9.48
N VAL A 315 16.55 2.45 -8.15
CA VAL A 315 17.22 1.51 -7.25
C VAL A 315 16.18 0.85 -6.36
N VAL A 316 16.19 -0.49 -6.34
CA VAL A 316 15.48 -1.29 -5.35
C VAL A 316 16.50 -2.20 -4.69
N ALA A 317 16.76 -2.01 -3.40
CA ALA A 317 17.82 -2.74 -2.71
C ALA A 317 17.42 -3.18 -1.30
N LYS A 318 17.83 -4.40 -0.92
CA LYS A 318 17.62 -4.96 0.43
C LYS A 318 16.14 -5.01 0.82
N SER A 319 15.26 -5.29 -0.15
CA SER A 319 13.80 -5.24 0.01
C SER A 319 13.19 -6.65 -0.05
N ILE A 320 12.03 -6.82 0.57
CA ILE A 320 11.19 -8.03 0.51
C ILE A 320 9.87 -7.63 -0.14
N LEU A 321 9.56 -8.20 -1.29
CA LEU A 321 8.34 -7.91 -2.05
C LEU A 321 7.64 -9.24 -2.31
N THR A 322 6.60 -9.57 -1.54
CA THR A 322 5.89 -10.85 -1.61
C THR A 322 4.40 -10.68 -1.35
N ALA A 323 3.64 -11.78 -1.41
CA ALA A 323 2.20 -11.84 -1.11
C ALA A 323 1.37 -10.88 -1.97
N ALA A 324 1.72 -10.77 -3.26
CA ALA A 324 0.99 -10.00 -4.24
C ALA A 324 0.31 -10.92 -5.26
N HIS A 325 -0.80 -10.44 -5.80
CA HIS A 325 -1.55 -11.14 -6.84
C HIS A 325 -0.97 -10.97 -8.26
N ASP A 326 0.02 -10.09 -8.42
CA ASP A 326 0.64 -9.73 -9.70
C ASP A 326 2.14 -9.46 -9.48
N ASP A 327 2.79 -8.80 -10.45
CA ASP A 327 4.23 -8.55 -10.47
C ASP A 327 4.77 -7.88 -9.19
N ALA A 328 5.91 -8.36 -8.68
CA ALA A 328 6.63 -7.64 -7.62
C ALA A 328 7.20 -6.30 -8.11
N ILE A 329 7.68 -6.26 -9.36
CA ILE A 329 8.24 -5.06 -10.00
C ILE A 329 7.83 -5.07 -11.47
N ASN A 330 7.22 -3.99 -11.94
CA ASN A 330 6.91 -3.76 -13.35
C ASN A 330 7.43 -2.38 -13.78
N ILE A 331 8.26 -2.32 -14.84
CA ILE A 331 8.90 -1.08 -15.33
C ILE A 331 8.67 -0.97 -16.84
N HIS A 332 7.94 0.06 -17.28
CA HIS A 332 7.63 0.24 -18.69
C HIS A 332 7.37 1.70 -19.10
N GLY A 333 7.30 1.93 -20.42
CA GLY A 333 6.79 3.16 -21.04
C GLY A 333 5.40 2.96 -21.65
N THR A 334 4.86 4.00 -22.30
CA THR A 334 3.54 3.95 -22.93
C THR A 334 3.67 3.97 -24.44
N HIS A 335 3.07 3.00 -25.13
CA HIS A 335 2.86 3.06 -26.58
C HIS A 335 1.55 3.81 -26.86
N LEU A 336 1.60 4.77 -27.78
CA LEU A 336 0.43 5.49 -28.27
C LEU A 336 0.23 5.11 -29.74
N GLN A 337 -0.94 4.57 -30.07
CA GLN A 337 -1.32 4.36 -31.45
C GLN A 337 -1.61 5.74 -32.08
N VAL A 338 -0.94 6.02 -33.20
CA VAL A 338 -1.10 7.25 -33.99
C VAL A 338 -2.21 7.08 -35.02
#